data_AF-A0A086LY80-F1
#
_entry.id   AF-A0A086LY80-F1
#
_cell.length_a   1.000
_cell.length_b   1.000
_cell.length_c   1.000
_cell.angle_alpha   90.00
_cell.angle_beta   90.00
_cell.angle_gamma   90.00
#
_symmetry.space_group_name_H-M   'P 1'
#
loop_
_entity.id
_entity.type
_entity.pdbx_description
1 polymer ?
#
loop_
_entity_poly.entity_id
_entity_poly.type
_entity_poly.pdbx_seq_one_letter_code
_entity_poly.pdbx_strand_id
1 'polypeptide(L)'
;LVDHFRFCVGLVADRVERARQQKEEVPVRDEELVSLYEIYLCLLLRGPSLLHLQESDPGDSRLIHFLLKDLPRLKWLERERSRSASFRLTEESRQLSAALRRRGLDAMKPVITGICFCHFASVSTSRDAASRGPTGVALLCVPEEETMASWTVEEGAPDESLLDSGDGGRLVTRKEEDPFSPNQRSREADETRNASWLEGVSGNVTPLVPFGESRRRIAHLKKAGWVVLPLFVTQWRQLRTDSERDEFLRSLTNLS
;
A
#
# COMPACT_ATOMS: atom_id res chain seq x y z
N LEU A 1 17.82 14.50 -33.12
CA LEU A 1 17.48 13.84 -31.83
C LEU A 1 16.32 14.55 -31.14
N VAL A 2 16.42 15.87 -30.90
CA VAL A 2 15.38 16.68 -30.25
C VAL A 2 14.04 16.65 -31.03
N ASP A 3 14.07 16.82 -32.34
CA ASP A 3 12.85 16.78 -33.16
C ASP A 3 12.15 15.41 -33.13
N HIS A 4 12.95 14.34 -33.12
CA HIS A 4 12.44 12.97 -32.99
C HIS A 4 11.82 12.74 -31.60
N PHE A 5 12.45 13.23 -30.53
CA PHE A 5 11.87 13.20 -29.20
C PHE A 5 10.56 13.99 -29.13
N ARG A 6 10.53 15.22 -29.65
CA ARG A 6 9.32 16.06 -29.69
C ARG A 6 8.18 15.38 -30.45
N PHE A 7 8.49 14.74 -31.58
CA PHE A 7 7.53 13.94 -32.33
C PHE A 7 6.95 12.78 -31.49
N CYS A 8 7.81 11.98 -30.85
CA CYS A 8 7.37 10.87 -29.99
C CYS A 8 6.53 11.33 -28.80
N VAL A 9 6.93 12.41 -28.13
CA VAL A 9 6.16 13.01 -27.03
C VAL A 9 4.79 13.50 -27.54
N GLY A 10 4.74 14.15 -28.71
CA GLY A 10 3.50 14.58 -29.33
C GLY A 10 2.51 13.44 -29.56
N LEU A 11 2.98 12.31 -30.10
CA LEU A 11 2.14 11.12 -30.31
C LEU A 11 1.54 10.57 -29.01
N VAL A 12 2.30 10.58 -27.91
CA VAL A 12 1.80 10.11 -26.61
C VAL A 12 0.85 11.12 -26.01
N ALA A 13 1.17 12.42 -26.08
CA ALA A 13 0.30 13.49 -25.62
C ALA A 13 -1.06 13.48 -26.33
N ASP A 14 -1.08 13.23 -27.65
CA ASP A 14 -2.32 13.07 -28.43
C ASP A 14 -3.13 11.85 -28.01
N ARG A 15 -2.48 10.73 -27.65
CA ARG A 15 -3.18 9.55 -27.11
C ARG A 15 -3.78 9.84 -25.74
N VAL A 16 -3.06 10.53 -24.87
CA VAL A 16 -3.53 10.92 -23.54
C VAL A 16 -4.72 11.86 -23.62
N GLU A 17 -4.67 12.88 -24.48
CA GLU A 17 -5.80 13.80 -24.65
C GLU A 17 -7.03 13.08 -25.21
N ARG A 18 -6.86 12.17 -26.18
CA ARG A 18 -7.97 11.36 -26.70
C ARG A 18 -8.60 10.49 -25.61
N ALA A 19 -7.79 9.77 -24.84
CA ALA A 19 -8.28 8.97 -23.73
C ALA A 19 -9.02 9.83 -22.69
N ARG A 20 -8.50 11.03 -22.39
CA ARG A 20 -9.15 11.99 -21.49
C ARG A 20 -10.51 12.46 -22.01
N GLN A 21 -10.62 12.78 -23.30
CA GLN A 21 -11.87 13.18 -23.94
C GLN A 21 -12.92 12.05 -23.92
N GLN A 22 -12.46 10.81 -24.08
CA GLN A 22 -13.31 9.61 -24.05
C GLN A 22 -13.62 9.13 -22.63
N LYS A 23 -13.01 9.74 -21.60
CA LYS A 23 -13.05 9.29 -20.19
C LYS A 23 -12.58 7.83 -20.03
N GLU A 24 -11.65 7.42 -20.88
CA GLU A 24 -11.06 6.09 -20.88
C GLU A 24 -9.74 6.09 -20.10
N GLU A 25 -9.35 4.90 -19.68
CA GLU A 25 -8.06 4.68 -19.06
C GLU A 25 -6.96 4.82 -20.13
N VAL A 26 -5.94 5.64 -19.86
CA VAL A 26 -4.87 5.88 -20.84
C VAL A 26 -4.11 4.56 -21.11
N PRO A 27 -4.17 4.02 -22.34
CA PRO A 27 -3.39 2.86 -22.71
C PRO A 27 -1.97 3.34 -23.00
N VAL A 28 -1.04 3.00 -22.12
CA VAL A 28 0.38 3.24 -22.41
C VAL A 28 1.16 1.98 -22.11
N ARG A 29 2.02 1.61 -23.06
CA ARG A 29 2.93 0.48 -22.91
C ARG A 29 4.10 0.92 -22.05
N ASP A 30 4.49 0.06 -21.13
CA ASP A 30 5.56 0.32 -20.15
C ASP A 30 6.85 0.79 -20.84
N GLU A 31 7.29 0.12 -21.91
CA GLU A 31 8.52 0.43 -22.66
C GLU A 31 8.55 1.84 -23.27
N GLU A 32 7.42 2.32 -23.80
CA GLU A 32 7.33 3.66 -24.41
C GLU A 32 7.43 4.76 -23.34
N LEU A 33 6.76 4.57 -22.19
CA LEU A 33 6.83 5.52 -21.07
C LEU A 33 8.19 5.54 -20.40
N VAL A 34 8.80 4.36 -20.19
CA VAL A 34 10.15 4.23 -19.64
C VAL A 34 11.11 5.04 -20.51
N SER A 35 11.12 4.76 -21.81
CA SER A 35 12.03 5.42 -22.76
C SER A 35 11.84 6.93 -22.78
N LEU A 36 10.59 7.41 -22.86
CA LEU A 36 10.31 8.85 -22.89
C LEU A 36 10.67 9.55 -21.58
N TYR A 37 10.40 8.91 -20.44
CA TYR A 37 10.73 9.47 -19.13
C TYR A 37 12.24 9.50 -18.89
N GLU A 38 12.98 8.46 -19.27
CA GLU A 38 14.44 8.42 -19.17
C GLU A 38 15.10 9.47 -20.07
N ILE A 39 14.65 9.58 -21.33
CA ILE A 39 15.14 10.62 -22.24
C ILE A 39 14.82 12.01 -21.67
N TYR A 40 13.61 12.20 -21.14
CA TYR A 40 13.22 13.45 -20.49
C TYR A 40 14.12 13.79 -19.28
N LEU A 41 14.41 12.83 -18.40
CA LEU A 41 15.34 13.01 -17.28
C LEU A 41 16.76 13.37 -17.79
N CYS A 42 17.24 12.68 -18.82
CA CYS A 42 18.54 12.99 -19.43
C CYS A 42 18.59 14.42 -19.98
N LEU A 43 17.49 14.90 -20.57
CA LEU A 43 17.38 16.25 -21.09
C LEU A 43 17.30 17.30 -19.97
N LEU A 44 16.59 17.02 -18.87
CA LEU A 44 16.59 17.88 -17.68
C LEU A 44 18.01 18.02 -17.08
N LEU A 45 18.75 16.92 -16.98
CA LEU A 45 20.10 16.90 -16.42
C LEU A 45 21.14 17.62 -17.31
N ARG A 46 20.97 17.56 -18.64
CA ARG A 46 21.88 18.20 -19.60
C ARG A 46 21.56 19.67 -19.90
N GLY A 47 20.43 20.17 -19.43
CA GLY A 47 20.00 21.56 -19.61
C GLY A 47 18.66 21.66 -20.33
N PRO A 48 17.62 22.29 -19.73
CA PRO A 48 16.29 22.45 -20.34
C PRO A 48 16.31 23.18 -21.69
N SER A 49 17.32 24.00 -21.93
CA SER A 49 17.53 24.76 -23.18
C SER A 49 17.65 23.87 -24.42
N LEU A 50 18.03 22.60 -24.27
CA LEU A 50 18.15 21.65 -25.39
C LEU A 50 16.82 21.35 -26.08
N LEU A 51 15.71 21.48 -25.37
CA LEU A 51 14.36 21.23 -25.91
C LEU A 51 13.82 22.41 -26.73
N HIS A 52 14.43 23.59 -26.62
CA HIS A 52 14.03 24.84 -27.27
C HIS A 52 12.51 25.09 -27.17
N LEU A 53 11.88 24.73 -26.05
CA LEU A 53 10.45 24.90 -25.84
C LEU A 53 10.16 26.34 -25.42
N GLN A 54 9.25 27.01 -26.10
CA GLN A 54 8.78 28.35 -25.76
C GLN A 54 7.34 28.29 -25.26
N GLU A 55 7.09 28.72 -24.01
CA GLU A 55 5.72 28.74 -23.45
C GLU A 55 4.74 29.60 -24.27
N SER A 56 5.24 30.57 -25.02
CA SER A 56 4.45 31.42 -25.92
C SER A 56 3.92 30.70 -27.17
N ASP A 57 4.55 29.60 -27.59
CA ASP A 57 4.04 28.79 -28.68
C ASP A 57 2.99 27.78 -28.15
N PRO A 58 1.77 27.74 -28.71
CA PRO A 58 0.72 26.83 -28.22
C PRO A 58 1.10 25.35 -28.30
N GLY A 59 1.90 24.94 -29.29
CA GLY A 59 2.37 23.56 -29.44
C GLY A 59 3.36 23.19 -28.36
N ASP A 60 4.31 24.08 -28.10
CA ASP A 60 5.30 23.94 -27.03
C ASP A 60 4.68 23.98 -25.63
N SER A 61 3.72 24.86 -25.39
CA SER A 61 2.99 24.95 -24.11
C SER A 61 2.33 23.61 -23.74
N ARG A 62 1.71 22.95 -24.73
CA ARG A 62 1.12 21.62 -24.57
C ARG A 62 2.17 20.54 -24.28
N LEU A 63 3.29 20.57 -25.00
CA LEU A 63 4.43 19.67 -24.76
C LEU A 63 5.02 19.86 -23.36
N ILE A 64 5.20 21.09 -22.91
CA ILE A 64 5.68 21.45 -21.57
C ILE A 64 4.72 20.89 -20.51
N HIS A 65 3.41 21.10 -20.67
CA HIS A 65 2.41 20.57 -19.75
C HIS A 65 2.50 19.05 -19.64
N PHE A 66 2.59 18.37 -20.79
CA PHE A 66 2.72 16.93 -20.83
C PHE A 66 3.99 16.45 -20.12
N LEU A 67 5.15 17.03 -20.44
CA LEU A 67 6.44 16.63 -19.88
C LEU A 67 6.55 16.87 -18.37
N LEU A 68 5.98 17.98 -17.87
CA LEU A 68 6.09 18.35 -16.45
C LEU A 68 5.01 17.71 -15.57
N LYS A 69 3.83 17.40 -16.11
CA LYS A 69 2.70 16.92 -15.32
C LYS A 69 2.24 15.53 -15.71
N ASP A 70 1.89 15.33 -16.98
CA ASP A 70 1.26 14.09 -17.42
C ASP A 70 2.27 12.93 -17.48
N LEU A 71 3.47 13.16 -18.00
CA LEU A 71 4.49 12.13 -18.16
C LEU A 71 4.97 11.55 -16.82
N PRO A 72 5.35 12.36 -15.79
CA PRO A 72 5.70 11.83 -14.48
C PRO A 72 4.53 11.08 -13.83
N ARG A 73 3.31 11.60 -13.98
CA ARG A 73 2.10 10.94 -13.46
C ARG A 73 1.84 9.60 -14.13
N LEU A 74 2.00 9.51 -15.45
CA LEU A 74 1.85 8.26 -16.20
C LEU A 74 2.93 7.26 -15.80
N LYS A 75 4.18 7.71 -15.63
CA LYS A 75 5.26 6.85 -15.16
C LYS A 75 5.00 6.31 -13.75
N TRP A 76 4.50 7.17 -12.86
CA TRP A 76 4.08 6.75 -11.53
C TRP A 76 2.91 5.73 -11.60
N LEU A 77 1.89 5.99 -12.43
CA LEU A 77 0.73 5.10 -12.56
C LEU A 77 1.13 3.73 -13.13
N GLU A 78 2.03 3.69 -14.12
CA GLU A 78 2.61 2.47 -14.68
C GLU A 78 3.33 1.65 -13.60
N ARG A 79 4.17 2.29 -12.78
CA ARG A 79 4.80 1.62 -11.62
C ARG A 79 3.78 1.02 -10.66
N GLU A 80 2.71 1.74 -10.32
CA GLU A 80 1.67 1.23 -9.42
C GLU A 80 0.82 0.12 -10.06
N ARG A 81 0.57 0.17 -11.37
CA ARG A 81 -0.08 -0.93 -12.12
C ARG A 81 0.80 -2.17 -12.16
N SER A 82 2.10 -2.02 -12.40
CA SER A 82 3.07 -3.11 -12.36
C SER A 82 3.08 -3.77 -10.98
N ARG A 83 3.15 -2.98 -9.90
CA ARG A 83 3.02 -3.46 -8.52
C ARG A 83 1.72 -4.23 -8.28
N SER A 84 0.59 -3.68 -8.74
CA SER A 84 -0.70 -4.36 -8.64
C SER A 84 -0.71 -5.68 -9.42
N ALA A 85 -0.14 -5.72 -10.62
CA ALA A 85 -0.09 -6.92 -11.45
C ALA A 85 0.77 -8.00 -10.80
N SER A 86 1.97 -7.64 -10.33
CA SER A 86 2.86 -8.54 -9.58
C SER A 86 2.20 -9.07 -8.32
N PHE A 87 1.55 -8.21 -7.52
CA PHE A 87 0.87 -8.64 -6.31
C PHE A 87 -0.25 -9.65 -6.61
N ARG A 88 -1.06 -9.43 -7.64
CA ARG A 88 -2.17 -10.34 -7.99
C ARG A 88 -1.72 -11.77 -8.26
N LEU A 89 -0.47 -11.98 -8.65
CA LEU A 89 0.12 -13.29 -8.92
C LEU A 89 0.66 -13.98 -7.65
N THR A 90 0.78 -13.27 -6.53
CA THR A 90 1.31 -13.81 -5.27
C THR A 90 0.32 -14.77 -4.59
N GLU A 91 0.87 -15.68 -3.78
CA GLU A 91 0.06 -16.58 -2.94
C GLU A 91 -0.70 -15.76 -1.87
N GLU A 92 -0.06 -14.75 -1.29
CA GLU A 92 -0.64 -13.85 -0.30
C GLU A 92 -1.89 -13.15 -0.83
N SER A 93 -1.85 -12.65 -2.07
CA SER A 93 -3.02 -12.06 -2.74
C SER A 93 -4.19 -13.06 -2.84
N ARG A 94 -3.91 -14.30 -3.23
CA ARG A 94 -4.95 -15.34 -3.35
C ARG A 94 -5.54 -15.70 -1.98
N GLN A 95 -4.70 -15.90 -0.97
CA GLN A 95 -5.12 -16.23 0.39
C GLN A 95 -5.92 -15.10 1.04
N LEU A 96 -5.44 -13.86 0.94
CA LEU A 96 -6.13 -12.68 1.46
C LEU A 96 -7.47 -12.48 0.76
N SER A 97 -7.52 -12.60 -0.56
CA SER A 97 -8.77 -12.50 -1.31
C SER A 97 -9.78 -13.57 -0.88
N ALA A 98 -9.34 -14.80 -0.63
CA ALA A 98 -10.21 -15.87 -0.14
C ALA A 98 -10.70 -15.61 1.29
N ALA A 99 -9.80 -15.20 2.18
CA ALA A 99 -10.13 -14.90 3.58
C ALA A 99 -11.08 -13.70 3.73
N LEU A 100 -10.85 -12.63 2.95
CA LEU A 100 -11.77 -11.48 2.88
C LEU A 100 -13.16 -11.90 2.39
N ARG A 101 -13.23 -12.77 1.36
CA ARG A 101 -14.50 -13.31 0.86
C ARG A 101 -15.25 -14.14 1.90
N ARG A 102 -14.56 -15.03 2.63
CA ARG A 102 -15.16 -15.80 3.73
C ARG A 102 -15.75 -14.92 4.83
N ARG A 103 -15.19 -13.72 5.01
CA ARG A 103 -15.63 -12.71 5.98
C ARG A 103 -16.71 -11.77 5.45
N GLY A 104 -17.18 -11.94 4.21
CA GLY A 104 -18.17 -11.07 3.58
C GLY A 104 -17.61 -9.70 3.18
N LEU A 105 -16.29 -9.54 3.10
CA LEU A 105 -15.61 -8.29 2.73
C LEU A 105 -15.32 -8.24 1.22
N ASP A 106 -16.26 -8.67 0.39
CA ASP A 106 -16.12 -8.78 -1.08
C ASP A 106 -15.90 -7.42 -1.77
N ALA A 107 -16.28 -6.34 -1.09
CA ALA A 107 -16.06 -4.97 -1.54
C ALA A 107 -14.58 -4.58 -1.49
N MET A 108 -13.76 -5.22 -0.65
CA MET A 108 -12.33 -4.95 -0.57
C MET A 108 -11.60 -5.55 -1.77
N LYS A 109 -11.05 -4.70 -2.63
CA LYS A 109 -10.34 -5.10 -3.85
C LYS A 109 -9.03 -4.35 -4.01
N PRO A 110 -8.07 -4.87 -4.80
CA PRO A 110 -6.86 -4.12 -5.12
C PRO A 110 -7.19 -2.82 -5.86
N VAL A 111 -6.75 -1.68 -5.34
CA VAL A 111 -7.09 -0.35 -5.85
C VAL A 111 -5.84 0.52 -5.93
N ILE A 112 -5.67 1.23 -7.04
CA ILE A 112 -4.69 2.31 -7.14
C ILE A 112 -5.39 3.60 -6.74
N THR A 113 -5.00 4.16 -5.60
CA THR A 113 -5.48 5.46 -5.12
C THR A 113 -4.69 6.59 -5.80
N GLY A 114 -5.01 7.85 -5.53
CA GLY A 114 -4.15 8.98 -5.95
C GLY A 114 -2.80 9.06 -5.22
N ILE A 115 -2.52 8.15 -4.29
CA ILE A 115 -1.34 8.17 -3.41
C ILE A 115 -0.44 6.96 -3.66
N CYS A 116 -1.04 5.76 -3.70
CA CYS A 116 -0.36 4.50 -3.98
C CYS A 116 -1.35 3.39 -4.33
N PHE A 117 -0.82 2.28 -4.82
CA PHE A 117 -1.48 1.00 -4.84
C PHE A 117 -1.75 0.50 -3.40
N CYS A 118 -3.01 0.17 -3.14
CA CYS A 118 -3.49 -0.50 -1.94
C CYS A 118 -3.83 -1.96 -2.29
N HIS A 119 -3.28 -2.90 -1.52
CA HIS A 119 -3.42 -4.33 -1.77
C HIS A 119 -4.88 -4.77 -1.75
N PHE A 120 -5.64 -4.29 -0.75
CA PHE A 120 -7.09 -4.36 -0.72
C PHE A 120 -7.64 -3.08 -0.11
N ALA A 121 -8.68 -2.51 -0.70
CA ALA A 121 -9.33 -1.33 -0.18
C ALA A 121 -10.84 -1.36 -0.44
N SER A 122 -11.59 -0.83 0.51
CA SER A 122 -13.01 -0.49 0.34
C SER A 122 -13.13 1.03 0.34
N VAL A 123 -13.68 1.58 -0.74
CA VAL A 123 -13.85 3.03 -0.92
C VAL A 123 -15.24 3.42 -0.41
N SER A 124 -15.31 4.40 0.48
CA SER A 124 -16.59 4.98 0.90
C SER A 124 -17.20 5.74 -0.29
N THR A 125 -18.44 5.45 -0.66
CA THR A 125 -19.12 6.10 -1.80
C THR A 125 -19.55 7.54 -1.52
N SER A 126 -19.26 8.09 -0.33
CA SER A 126 -19.58 9.48 0.01
C SER A 126 -18.64 10.43 -0.74
N ARG A 127 -19.17 11.07 -1.78
CA ARG A 127 -18.47 12.08 -2.60
C ARG A 127 -18.38 13.46 -1.95
N ASP A 128 -18.96 13.65 -0.76
CA ASP A 128 -18.88 14.92 -0.05
C ASP A 128 -17.61 14.98 0.79
N ALA A 129 -16.51 15.34 0.13
CA ALA A 129 -15.17 15.54 0.69
C ALA A 129 -15.07 16.62 1.79
N ALA A 130 -16.20 17.10 2.32
CA ALA A 130 -16.27 18.17 3.31
C ALA A 130 -16.87 17.75 4.68
N SER A 131 -17.55 16.60 4.79
CA SER A 131 -18.13 16.12 6.07
C SER A 131 -17.47 14.82 6.55
N ARG A 132 -16.19 14.95 6.91
CA ARG A 132 -15.26 14.09 7.69
C ARG A 132 -15.75 12.71 8.16
N GLY A 133 -16.08 11.82 7.23
CA GLY A 133 -15.94 10.37 7.41
C GLY A 133 -14.65 9.87 6.77
N PRO A 134 -14.16 8.67 7.12
CA PRO A 134 -13.00 8.10 6.45
C PRO A 134 -13.26 7.89 4.95
N THR A 135 -12.29 8.26 4.12
CA THR A 135 -12.28 8.08 2.65
C THR A 135 -12.51 6.62 2.27
N GLY A 136 -12.07 5.70 3.12
CA GLY A 136 -12.23 4.27 2.99
C GLY A 136 -11.36 3.53 3.99
N VAL A 137 -11.37 2.21 3.89
CA VAL A 137 -10.48 1.31 4.65
C VAL A 137 -9.52 0.65 3.67
N ALA A 138 -8.22 0.73 3.94
CA ALA A 138 -7.15 0.15 3.14
C ALA A 138 -6.36 -0.86 3.95
N LEU A 139 -6.31 -2.11 3.47
CA LEU A 139 -5.39 -3.14 3.94
C LEU A 139 -4.11 -3.06 3.11
N LEU A 140 -2.98 -2.80 3.79
CA LEU A 140 -1.68 -2.67 3.15
C LEU A 140 -0.75 -3.80 3.61
N CYS A 141 -0.40 -4.71 2.69
CA CYS A 141 0.64 -5.70 2.92
C CYS A 141 2.00 -5.02 3.07
N VAL A 142 2.62 -5.19 4.24
CA VAL A 142 3.98 -4.72 4.55
C VAL A 142 4.93 -5.90 4.31
N PRO A 143 5.87 -5.77 3.36
CA PRO A 143 6.80 -6.84 3.03
C PRO A 143 7.80 -7.06 4.17
N GLU A 144 8.45 -8.23 4.19
CA GLU A 144 9.33 -8.62 5.30
C GLU A 144 10.52 -7.66 5.44
N GLU A 145 11.03 -7.14 4.33
CA GLU A 145 12.15 -6.19 4.27
C GLU A 145 11.80 -4.81 4.83
N GLU A 146 10.51 -4.48 4.93
CA GLU A 146 10.01 -3.22 5.50
C GLU A 146 9.32 -3.43 6.85
N THR A 147 9.58 -4.57 7.51
CA THR A 147 9.02 -4.93 8.81
C THR A 147 10.11 -4.82 9.88
N MET A 148 9.87 -4.04 10.93
CA MET A 148 10.77 -3.94 12.09
C MET A 148 10.05 -4.31 13.38
N ALA A 149 10.79 -4.86 14.33
CA ALA A 149 10.34 -4.98 15.71
C ALA A 149 10.35 -3.60 16.38
N SER A 150 9.34 -3.26 17.18
CA SER A 150 9.19 -1.91 17.75
C SER A 150 10.39 -1.44 18.58
N TRP A 151 11.12 -2.36 19.22
CA TRP A 151 12.30 -2.04 20.06
C TRP A 151 13.58 -1.76 19.26
N THR A 152 13.60 -1.96 17.94
CA THR A 152 14.75 -1.58 17.09
C THR A 152 14.67 -0.13 16.62
N VAL A 153 13.66 0.63 17.03
CA VAL A 153 13.56 2.07 16.79
C VAL A 153 14.28 2.78 17.94
N GLU A 154 15.57 3.13 17.76
CA GLU A 154 16.19 4.08 18.69
C GLU A 154 15.47 5.43 18.60
N GLU A 155 15.10 5.95 19.76
CA GLU A 155 14.29 7.15 19.97
C GLU A 155 14.95 8.40 19.37
N GLY A 156 14.43 8.81 18.21
CA GLY A 156 14.52 10.18 17.72
C GLY A 156 13.12 10.81 17.72
N ALA A 157 12.66 11.24 18.90
CA ALA A 157 11.45 12.04 19.17
C ALA A 157 10.11 11.48 18.64
N PRO A 158 9.26 10.86 19.49
CA PRO A 158 7.87 10.61 19.15
C PRO A 158 7.09 11.93 19.18
N ASP A 159 6.54 12.34 18.03
CA ASP A 159 5.43 13.28 18.01
C ASP A 159 4.22 12.54 18.56
N GLU A 160 3.94 12.72 19.85
CA GLU A 160 2.91 12.00 20.61
C GLU A 160 1.47 12.18 20.07
N SER A 161 1.30 13.05 19.06
CA SER A 161 0.05 13.22 18.33
C SER A 161 -0.30 12.06 17.38
N LEU A 162 0.60 11.10 17.15
CA LEU A 162 0.43 9.99 16.19
C LEU A 162 0.20 8.60 16.82
N LEU A 163 0.23 8.49 18.15
CA LEU A 163 -0.07 7.25 18.88
C LEU A 163 -1.55 7.22 19.25
N ASP A 164 -2.42 7.23 18.24
CA ASP A 164 -3.83 6.84 18.45
C ASP A 164 -3.93 5.31 18.37
N SER A 165 -4.72 4.72 19.27
CA SER A 165 -4.59 3.39 19.87
C SER A 165 -4.91 2.17 18.97
N GLY A 166 -4.68 2.26 17.66
CA GLY A 166 -4.84 1.16 16.70
C GLY A 166 -3.54 0.37 16.53
N ASP A 167 -3.13 -0.33 17.60
CA ASP A 167 -1.78 -0.83 17.77
C ASP A 167 -1.40 -1.96 16.79
N GLY A 168 -0.18 -1.87 16.27
CA GLY A 168 0.35 -2.65 15.16
C GLY A 168 0.39 -4.16 15.41
N GLY A 169 0.33 -4.92 14.32
CA GLY A 169 0.36 -6.38 14.33
C GLY A 169 1.43 -6.96 15.27
N ARG A 170 1.06 -7.98 16.03
CA ARG A 170 1.88 -8.63 17.07
C ARG A 170 2.65 -9.83 16.51
N LEU A 171 3.98 -9.82 16.60
CA LEU A 171 4.80 -10.97 16.24
C LEU A 171 4.63 -12.07 17.30
N VAL A 172 4.12 -13.24 16.90
CA VAL A 172 4.04 -14.43 17.76
C VAL A 172 5.26 -15.30 17.45
N THR A 173 6.28 -15.25 18.30
CA THR A 173 7.37 -16.23 18.27
C THR A 173 6.94 -17.46 19.04
N ARG A 174 6.94 -18.63 18.38
CA ARG A 174 6.66 -19.91 19.05
C ARG A 174 7.87 -20.25 19.93
N LYS A 175 7.66 -20.45 21.23
CA LYS A 175 8.64 -21.12 22.09
C LYS A 175 8.90 -22.51 21.52
N GLU A 176 10.15 -22.83 21.23
CA GLU A 176 10.56 -24.23 21.10
C GLU A 176 10.21 -24.93 22.42
N GLU A 177 9.47 -26.03 22.34
CA GLU A 177 9.11 -26.82 23.50
C GLU A 177 10.37 -27.50 24.03
N ASP A 178 10.88 -27.01 25.16
CA ASP A 178 11.89 -27.71 25.95
C ASP A 178 11.34 -29.09 26.36
N PRO A 179 12.00 -30.22 26.03
CA PRO A 179 11.46 -31.56 26.28
C PRO A 179 11.54 -32.02 27.76
N PHE A 180 11.79 -31.12 28.72
CA PHE A 180 11.91 -31.49 30.13
C PHE A 180 11.27 -30.46 31.09
N SER A 181 10.03 -30.70 31.50
CA SER A 181 9.62 -30.58 32.91
C SER A 181 8.24 -31.18 33.21
N PRO A 182 8.08 -31.92 34.33
CA PRO A 182 6.87 -32.65 34.65
C PRO A 182 5.91 -31.89 35.58
N ASN A 183 4.63 -32.31 35.52
CA ASN A 183 3.55 -32.13 36.50
C ASN A 183 3.00 -30.71 36.76
N GLN A 184 1.71 -30.51 36.43
CA GLN A 184 0.66 -30.44 37.45
C GLN A 184 -0.75 -30.56 36.84
N ARG A 185 -1.60 -31.32 37.53
CA ARG A 185 -3.01 -31.62 37.24
C ARG A 185 -3.83 -30.94 38.35
N SER A 186 -4.96 -30.30 37.99
CA SER A 186 -6.25 -30.15 38.72
C SER A 186 -6.93 -28.83 38.30
N ARG A 187 -8.10 -28.85 37.63
CA ARG A 187 -9.49 -28.73 38.18
C ARG A 187 -9.69 -27.38 38.91
N GLU A 188 -10.52 -26.44 38.46
CA GLU A 188 -12.00 -26.47 38.36
C GLU A 188 -12.56 -25.30 37.50
N ALA A 189 -13.84 -25.42 37.10
CA ALA A 189 -14.69 -24.43 36.43
C ALA A 189 -14.86 -23.15 37.30
N ASP A 190 -15.15 -21.94 36.80
CA ASP A 190 -16.36 -21.53 36.09
C ASP A 190 -16.22 -20.05 35.63
N GLU A 191 -17.01 -19.65 34.63
CA GLU A 191 -17.41 -18.26 34.28
C GLU A 191 -16.36 -17.12 34.17
N THR A 192 -15.67 -17.02 33.03
CA THR A 192 -15.44 -15.74 32.31
C THR A 192 -15.05 -16.02 30.85
N ARG A 193 -16.06 -16.25 29.99
CA ARG A 193 -15.87 -16.32 28.53
C ARG A 193 -15.79 -14.90 27.96
N ASN A 194 -14.65 -14.25 28.10
CA ASN A 194 -14.18 -13.12 27.27
C ASN A 194 -12.69 -12.91 27.61
N ALA A 195 -11.81 -12.96 26.60
CA ALA A 195 -10.34 -12.80 26.68
C ALA A 195 -9.43 -14.05 26.77
N SER A 196 -9.86 -15.21 26.25
CA SER A 196 -9.05 -16.45 26.18
C SER A 196 -7.98 -16.47 25.05
N TRP A 197 -7.25 -15.38 24.82
CA TRP A 197 -6.03 -15.39 23.98
C TRP A 197 -4.81 -14.75 24.66
N LEU A 198 -4.94 -14.29 25.91
CA LEU A 198 -3.83 -13.72 26.67
C LEU A 198 -3.25 -14.66 27.74
N GLU A 199 -3.94 -15.73 28.16
CA GLU A 199 -3.46 -16.58 29.26
C GLU A 199 -2.60 -17.79 28.84
N GLY A 200 -2.43 -18.04 27.53
CA GLY A 200 -1.62 -19.16 27.04
C GLY A 200 -0.24 -18.78 26.48
N VAL A 201 0.06 -17.50 26.30
CA VAL A 201 1.26 -17.02 25.59
C VAL A 201 2.07 -16.11 26.51
N SER A 202 2.70 -16.69 27.53
CA SER A 202 3.79 -16.05 28.28
C SER A 202 5.09 -16.05 27.46
N GLY A 203 5.05 -15.35 26.33
CA GLY A 203 6.20 -15.06 25.46
C GLY A 203 6.11 -13.61 24.99
N ASN A 204 7.21 -12.87 25.09
CA ASN A 204 7.32 -11.45 24.76
C ASN A 204 6.74 -11.14 23.36
N VAL A 205 5.50 -10.65 23.33
CA VAL A 205 4.83 -10.26 22.09
C VAL A 205 5.45 -8.96 21.61
N THR A 206 6.19 -9.02 20.50
CA THR A 206 6.87 -7.84 19.95
C THR A 206 5.97 -7.14 18.93
N PRO A 207 5.59 -5.86 19.13
CA PRO A 207 4.85 -5.10 18.13
C PRO A 207 5.69 -4.96 16.85
N LEU A 208 5.08 -5.18 15.69
CA LEU A 208 5.70 -4.89 14.41
C LEU A 208 5.33 -3.50 13.93
N VAL A 209 6.31 -2.82 13.35
CA VAL A 209 6.16 -1.49 12.77
C VAL A 209 6.62 -1.48 11.32
N PRO A 210 5.90 -0.79 10.42
CA PRO A 210 6.35 -0.60 9.06
C PRO A 210 7.52 0.39 9.01
N PHE A 211 8.48 0.15 8.14
CA PHE A 211 9.58 1.05 7.83
C PHE A 211 9.60 1.42 6.33
N GLY A 212 10.54 2.27 5.90
CA GLY A 212 10.83 2.48 4.48
C GLY A 212 9.69 3.09 3.66
N GLU A 213 9.35 2.46 2.54
CA GLU A 213 8.29 2.92 1.65
C GLU A 213 6.90 2.66 2.24
N SER A 214 6.68 1.50 2.88
CA SER A 214 5.41 1.17 3.56
C SER A 214 5.03 2.20 4.61
N ARG A 215 5.97 2.62 5.48
CA ARG A 215 5.71 3.67 6.49
C ARG A 215 5.22 4.98 5.85
N ARG A 216 5.89 5.41 4.78
CA ARG A 216 5.55 6.65 4.06
C ARG A 216 4.18 6.56 3.40
N ARG A 217 3.85 5.44 2.77
CA ARG A 217 2.53 5.21 2.16
C ARG A 217 1.41 5.23 3.20
N ILE A 218 1.61 4.53 4.33
CA ILE A 218 0.64 4.51 5.43
C ILE A 218 0.41 5.94 5.95
N ALA A 219 1.47 6.71 6.20
CA ALA A 219 1.35 8.10 6.65
C ALA A 219 0.59 8.98 5.66
N HIS A 220 0.87 8.86 4.36
CA HIS A 220 0.16 9.64 3.33
C HIS A 220 -1.32 9.24 3.20
N LEU A 221 -1.63 7.95 3.26
CA LEU A 221 -3.02 7.46 3.25
C LEU A 221 -3.80 7.96 4.47
N LYS A 222 -3.22 7.86 5.67
CA LYS A 222 -3.82 8.41 6.91
C LYS A 222 -4.06 9.92 6.79
N LYS A 223 -3.08 10.68 6.29
CA LYS A 223 -3.24 12.13 6.03
C LYS A 223 -4.35 12.45 5.03
N ALA A 224 -4.64 11.53 4.11
CA ALA A 224 -5.74 11.62 3.16
C ALA A 224 -7.06 11.03 3.68
N GLY A 225 -7.18 10.80 4.99
CA GLY A 225 -8.41 10.37 5.65
C GLY A 225 -8.75 8.88 5.47
N TRP A 226 -7.78 8.04 5.11
CA TRP A 226 -7.99 6.58 5.07
C TRP A 226 -7.76 5.95 6.43
N VAL A 227 -8.60 4.97 6.77
CA VAL A 227 -8.27 3.98 7.80
C VAL A 227 -7.31 2.97 7.18
N VAL A 228 -6.11 2.85 7.72
CA VAL A 228 -5.07 1.98 7.15
C VAL A 228 -4.77 0.84 8.11
N LEU A 229 -4.97 -0.38 7.63
CA LEU A 229 -4.72 -1.63 8.34
C LEU A 229 -3.43 -2.25 7.79
N PRO A 230 -2.27 -2.10 8.47
CA PRO A 230 -1.05 -2.76 8.04
C PRO A 230 -1.15 -4.27 8.30
N LEU A 231 -0.83 -5.06 7.27
CA LEU A 231 -0.74 -6.51 7.35
C LEU A 231 0.69 -6.93 7.07
N PHE A 232 1.40 -7.40 8.08
CA PHE A 232 2.78 -7.84 7.93
C PHE A 232 2.82 -9.22 7.28
N VAL A 233 3.50 -9.33 6.14
CA VAL A 233 3.59 -10.59 5.39
C VAL A 233 4.25 -11.69 6.22
N THR A 234 5.23 -11.33 7.06
CA THR A 234 5.87 -12.25 8.02
C THR A 234 4.86 -12.92 8.95
N GLN A 235 3.93 -12.14 9.53
CA GLN A 235 2.87 -12.66 10.40
C GLN A 235 1.88 -13.50 9.61
N TRP A 236 1.46 -13.02 8.45
CA TRP A 236 0.50 -13.73 7.61
C TRP A 236 0.95 -15.13 7.23
N ARG A 237 2.24 -15.29 6.88
CA ARG A 237 2.84 -16.57 6.51
C ARG A 237 2.94 -17.56 7.66
N GLN A 238 2.96 -17.08 8.91
CA GLN A 238 2.97 -17.94 10.09
C GLN A 238 1.59 -18.59 10.35
N LEU A 239 0.52 -18.01 9.81
CA LEU A 239 -0.85 -18.54 9.93
C LEU A 239 -1.01 -19.71 8.96
N ARG A 240 -1.15 -20.92 9.51
CA ARG A 240 -1.18 -22.18 8.76
C ARG A 240 -2.58 -22.58 8.35
N THR A 241 -3.59 -22.19 9.15
CA THR A 241 -4.98 -22.58 8.90
C THR A 241 -5.83 -21.39 8.43
N ASP A 242 -6.90 -21.69 7.70
CA ASP A 242 -7.88 -20.68 7.31
C ASP A 242 -8.58 -20.06 8.53
N SER A 243 -8.77 -20.83 9.60
CA SER A 243 -9.36 -20.32 10.86
C SER A 243 -8.46 -19.27 11.52
N GLU A 244 -7.15 -19.52 11.60
CA GLU A 244 -6.17 -18.56 12.14
C GLU A 244 -6.14 -17.26 11.31
N ARG A 245 -6.19 -17.38 9.99
CA ARG A 245 -6.24 -16.23 9.07
C ARG A 245 -7.53 -15.42 9.22
N ASP A 246 -8.67 -16.09 9.34
CA ASP A 246 -9.97 -15.44 9.49
C ASP A 246 -10.07 -14.73 10.85
N GLU A 247 -9.51 -15.32 11.90
CA GLU A 247 -9.42 -14.70 13.23
C GLU A 247 -8.45 -13.52 13.26
N PHE A 248 -7.30 -13.64 12.60
CA PHE A 248 -6.35 -12.53 12.44
C PHE A 248 -6.96 -11.34 11.67
N LEU A 249 -7.70 -11.60 10.58
CA LEU A 249 -8.43 -10.53 9.90
C LEU A 249 -9.54 -9.95 10.77
N ARG A 250 -10.16 -10.74 11.65
CA ARG A 250 -11.15 -10.25 12.61
C ARG A 250 -10.55 -9.29 13.63
N SER A 251 -9.39 -9.61 14.20
CA SER A 251 -8.73 -8.67 15.11
C SER A 251 -8.33 -7.39 14.39
N LEU A 252 -7.75 -7.48 13.18
CA LEU A 252 -7.37 -6.30 12.38
C LEU A 252 -8.54 -5.39 12.01
N THR A 253 -9.70 -5.96 11.68
CA THR A 253 -10.88 -5.18 11.24
C THR A 253 -11.74 -4.69 12.40
N ASN A 254 -11.66 -5.30 13.57
CA ASN A 254 -12.31 -4.81 14.79
C ASN A 254 -11.49 -3.73 15.50
N LEU A 255 -10.25 -3.48 15.08
CA LEU A 255 -9.38 -2.40 15.56
C LEU A 255 -9.63 -1.06 14.82
N SER A 256 -10.64 -0.99 13.94
CA SER A 256 -11.06 0.23 13.25
C SER A 256 -12.36 0.82 13.81
#